data_AF-A0A8B7BC02-F1
#
_entry.id   AF-A0A8B7BC02-F1
#
_cell.length_a   1.000
_cell.length_b   1.000
_cell.length_c   1.000
_cell.angle_alpha   90.00
_cell.angle_beta   90.00
_cell.angle_gamma   90.00
#
_symmetry.space_group_name_H-M   'P 1'
#
loop_
_entity.id
_entity.type
_entity.pdbx_description
1 polymer ?
#
loop_
_entity_poly.entity_id
_entity_poly.type
_entity_poly.pdbx_seq_one_letter_code
_entity_poly.pdbx_strand_id
1 'polypeptide(L)'
;HVRTQYVALLQHSHGVLSRGKRFSQKFREVAGRLLTSEASTHLLAFSMEQRLPPNSELVQAVLRLFQEPVPKATLHKHERLFPRSARARVTVEWLRVRNDGANRTSLIDSRLVSLHESGWKAFDVTEAVSLWQQ
;
A
#
# COMPACT_ATOMS: atom_id res chain seq x y z
N HIS A 1 -25.88 13.67 30.69
CA HIS A 1 -26.42 14.20 29.42
C HIS A 1 -25.41 14.22 28.26
N VAL A 2 -24.09 14.24 28.50
CA VAL A 2 -23.06 14.22 27.43
C VAL A 2 -22.86 12.84 26.78
N ARG A 3 -23.06 11.75 27.52
CA ARG A 3 -22.87 10.36 27.03
C ARG A 3 -23.84 9.99 25.90
N THR A 4 -25.04 10.58 25.86
CA THR A 4 -26.07 10.30 24.85
C THR A 4 -25.73 10.90 23.50
N GLN A 5 -25.05 12.05 23.47
CA GLN A 5 -24.61 12.70 22.23
C GLN A 5 -23.45 11.93 21.56
N TYR A 6 -22.57 11.31 22.35
CA TYR A 6 -21.46 10.50 21.81
C TYR A 6 -21.95 9.19 21.17
N VAL A 7 -22.97 8.55 21.76
CA VAL A 7 -23.57 7.34 21.20
C VAL A 7 -24.39 7.64 19.94
N ALA A 8 -25.09 8.78 19.88
CA ALA A 8 -25.82 9.19 18.67
C ALA A 8 -24.89 9.47 17.48
N LEU A 9 -23.68 10.00 17.73
CA LEU A 9 -22.65 10.22 16.72
C LEU A 9 -22.06 8.90 16.19
N LEU A 10 -21.90 7.90 17.06
CA LEU A 10 -21.48 6.55 16.64
C LEU A 10 -22.59 5.81 15.87
N GLN A 11 -23.86 6.07 16.18
CA GLN A 11 -24.99 5.47 15.44
C GLN A 11 -25.19 6.11 14.06
N HIS A 12 -24.90 7.42 13.90
CA HIS A 12 -24.97 8.10 12.59
C HIS A 12 -23.83 7.75 11.63
N SER A 13 -22.69 7.23 12.11
CA SER A 13 -21.58 6.80 11.26
C SER A 13 -21.75 5.37 10.70
N HIS A 14 -22.80 4.64 11.07
CA HIS A 14 -23.14 3.34 10.50
C HIS A 14 -23.91 3.42 9.16
N GLY A 15 -24.17 4.63 8.64
CA GLY A 15 -24.98 4.89 7.45
C GLY A 15 -24.23 5.02 6.12
N VAL A 16 -22.90 4.86 6.07
CA VAL A 16 -22.16 4.75 4.80
C VAL A 16 -21.14 3.64 4.94
N LEU A 17 -21.64 2.41 5.09
CA LEU A 17 -20.95 1.27 4.52
C LEU A 17 -20.93 1.52 3.01
N SER A 18 -19.88 2.19 2.54
CA SER A 18 -19.38 1.94 1.20
C SER A 18 -19.21 0.44 1.14
N ARG A 19 -20.22 -0.21 0.54
CA ARG A 19 -20.24 -1.58 0.08
C ARG A 19 -19.10 -1.67 -0.93
N GLY A 20 -17.87 -1.66 -0.42
CA GLY A 20 -16.67 -1.98 -1.17
C GLY A 20 -17.00 -3.32 -1.77
N LYS A 21 -17.13 -3.34 -3.09
CA LYS A 21 -17.34 -4.55 -3.90
C LYS A 21 -16.60 -5.66 -3.19
N ARG A 22 -17.32 -6.66 -2.67
CA ARG A 22 -16.68 -7.91 -2.27
C ARG A 22 -15.97 -8.36 -3.54
N PHE A 23 -14.65 -8.19 -3.57
CA PHE A 23 -13.78 -8.66 -4.63
C PHE A 23 -13.75 -10.19 -4.50
N SER A 24 -14.88 -10.83 -4.75
CA SER A 24 -15.03 -12.28 -4.86
C SER A 24 -14.66 -12.67 -6.29
N GLN A 25 -13.42 -12.35 -6.65
CA GLN A 25 -12.69 -13.17 -7.60
C GLN A 25 -11.71 -13.94 -6.73
N LYS A 26 -11.45 -15.21 -7.04
CA LYS A 26 -10.49 -16.06 -6.32
C LYS A 26 -9.05 -15.56 -6.56
N PHE A 27 -8.74 -14.33 -6.15
CA PHE A 27 -7.39 -13.80 -6.18
C PHE A 27 -6.60 -14.50 -5.07
N ARG A 28 -5.42 -15.00 -5.41
CA ARG A 28 -4.47 -15.52 -4.43
C ARG A 28 -3.83 -14.34 -3.72
N GLU A 29 -4.52 -13.77 -2.73
CA GLU A 29 -3.96 -12.71 -1.90
C GLU A 29 -2.80 -13.28 -1.06
N VAL A 30 -1.72 -12.50 -1.00
CA VAL A 30 -0.51 -12.82 -0.23
C VAL A 30 -0.27 -11.66 0.73
N ALA A 31 -0.26 -11.98 2.02
CA ALA A 31 0.07 -10.99 3.04
C ALA A 31 1.58 -10.70 3.01
N GLY A 32 1.94 -9.43 2.93
CA GLY A 32 3.32 -8.99 3.07
C GLY A 32 3.77 -8.95 4.52
N ARG A 33 5.05 -9.23 4.76
CA ARG A 33 5.72 -9.04 6.03
C ARG A 33 6.63 -7.81 5.95
N LEU A 34 6.46 -6.87 6.87
CA LEU A 34 7.40 -5.76 7.04
C LEU A 34 8.68 -6.29 7.71
N LEU A 35 9.81 -6.18 7.02
CA LEU A 35 11.13 -6.58 7.54
C LEU A 35 11.82 -5.44 8.26
N THR A 36 11.83 -4.26 7.65
CA THR A 36 12.52 -3.07 8.15
C THR A 36 11.72 -1.82 7.80
N SER A 37 11.73 -0.85 8.70
CA SER A 37 11.18 0.49 8.49
C SER A 37 12.25 1.51 8.89
N GLU A 38 12.83 2.19 7.91
CA GLU A 38 13.86 3.20 8.11
C GLU A 38 13.40 4.52 7.51
N ALA A 39 13.14 5.52 8.36
CA ALA A 39 12.63 6.83 7.96
C ALA A 39 11.39 6.74 7.04
N SER A 40 11.56 6.97 5.73
CA SER A 40 10.52 6.88 4.70
C SER A 40 10.55 5.59 3.88
N THR A 41 11.51 4.71 4.14
CA THR A 41 11.77 3.49 3.38
C THR A 41 11.29 2.27 4.17
N HIS A 42 10.52 1.42 3.50
CA HIS A 42 9.96 0.22 4.10
C HIS A 42 10.33 -0.99 3.25
N LEU A 43 10.94 -2.00 3.88
CA LEU A 43 11.27 -3.25 3.21
C LEU A 43 10.18 -4.28 3.49
N LEU A 44 9.50 -4.71 2.43
CA LEU A 44 8.41 -5.70 2.48
C LEU A 44 8.87 -7.00 1.83
N ALA A 45 8.54 -8.14 2.45
CA ALA A 45 8.76 -9.47 1.89
C ALA A 45 7.44 -10.22 1.74
N PHE A 46 7.30 -10.95 0.63
CA PHE A 46 6.10 -11.72 0.30
C PHE A 46 6.50 -13.17 0.09
N SER A 47 5.84 -14.08 0.82
CA SER A 47 6.02 -15.53 0.67
C SER A 47 5.23 -16.03 -0.53
N MET A 48 5.93 -16.15 -1.65
CA MET A 48 5.36 -16.51 -2.94
C MET A 48 5.39 -18.03 -3.20
N GLU A 49 5.91 -18.82 -2.26
CA GLU A 49 5.98 -20.28 -2.36
C GLU A 49 4.57 -20.86 -2.58
N GLN A 50 4.42 -21.70 -3.61
CA GLN A 50 3.16 -22.35 -3.98
C GLN A 50 2.01 -21.36 -4.34
N ARG A 51 2.29 -20.06 -4.44
CA ARG A 51 1.31 -19.04 -4.84
C ARG A 51 1.13 -18.98 -6.34
N LEU A 52 2.20 -19.22 -7.08
CA LEU A 52 2.20 -19.33 -8.54
C LEU A 52 2.54 -20.78 -8.93
N PRO A 53 1.60 -21.53 -9.53
CA PRO A 53 1.90 -22.85 -10.06
C PRO A 53 3.03 -22.81 -11.11
N PRO A 54 3.86 -23.85 -11.22
CA PRO A 54 4.79 -23.98 -12.34
C PRO A 54 4.02 -23.91 -13.67
N ASN A 55 4.57 -23.20 -14.66
CA ASN A 55 3.98 -23.02 -15.99
C ASN A 55 2.65 -22.25 -16.05
N SER A 56 2.22 -21.59 -14.97
CA SER A 56 1.09 -20.66 -15.06
C SER A 56 1.54 -19.33 -15.66
N GLU A 57 0.78 -18.82 -16.62
CA GLU A 57 0.95 -17.47 -17.14
C GLU A 57 0.51 -16.43 -16.08
N LEU A 58 1.43 -15.56 -15.67
CA LEU A 58 1.13 -14.44 -14.80
C LEU A 58 0.45 -13.34 -15.62
N VAL A 59 -0.86 -13.19 -15.46
CA VAL A 59 -1.61 -12.11 -16.12
C VAL A 59 -1.43 -10.78 -15.40
N GLN A 60 -1.48 -10.78 -14.07
CA GLN A 60 -1.39 -9.57 -13.28
C GLN A 60 -0.94 -9.84 -11.83
N ALA A 61 -0.13 -8.95 -11.28
CA ALA A 61 0.13 -8.85 -9.85
C ALA A 61 -0.01 -7.41 -9.37
N VAL A 62 -0.69 -7.22 -8.23
CA VAL A 62 -0.96 -5.90 -7.66
C VAL A 62 -0.54 -5.87 -6.20
N LEU A 63 0.35 -4.93 -5.87
CA LEU A 63 0.69 -4.59 -4.49
C LEU A 63 -0.34 -3.58 -3.95
N ARG A 64 -0.99 -3.92 -2.85
CA ARG A 64 -1.93 -3.03 -2.16
C ARG A 64 -1.32 -2.53 -0.87
N LEU A 65 -1.15 -1.21 -0.76
CA LEU A 65 -0.71 -0.53 0.46
C LEU A 65 -1.84 0.31 1.01
N PHE A 66 -2.02 0.31 2.33
CA PHE A 66 -2.99 1.18 2.99
C PHE A 66 -2.29 2.47 3.42
N GLN A 67 -2.80 3.61 2.95
CA GLN A 67 -2.40 4.92 3.42
C GLN A 67 -3.20 5.27 4.67
N GLU A 68 -2.49 5.38 5.80
CA GLU A 68 -3.08 5.86 7.05
C GLU A 68 -3.49 7.34 6.95
N PRO A 69 -4.58 7.73 7.64
CA PRO A 69 -5.00 9.13 7.67
C PRO A 69 -3.95 9.99 8.38
N VAL A 70 -3.50 11.06 7.74
CA VAL A 70 -2.56 12.01 8.33
C VAL A 70 -3.32 12.95 9.29
N PRO A 71 -2.83 13.16 10.54
CA PRO A 71 -3.46 14.10 11.46
C PRO A 71 -3.52 15.53 10.87
N LYS A 72 -4.68 16.19 11.00
CA LYS A 72 -4.92 17.53 10.44
C LYS A 72 -3.89 18.56 10.88
N ALA A 73 -3.45 18.53 12.14
CA ALA A 73 -2.42 19.44 12.64
C ALA A 73 -1.08 19.31 11.89
N THR A 74 -0.70 18.07 11.54
CA THR A 74 0.50 17.77 10.76
C THR A 74 0.34 18.24 9.32
N LEU A 75 -0.82 18.04 8.71
CA LEU A 75 -1.14 18.54 7.37
C LEU A 75 -1.04 20.08 7.31
N HIS A 76 -1.68 20.79 8.24
CA HIS A 76 -1.62 22.26 8.28
C HIS A 76 -0.22 22.81 8.56
N LYS A 77 0.61 22.08 9.31
CA LYS A 77 2.03 22.44 9.46
C LYS A 77 2.77 22.26 8.14
N HIS A 78 2.52 21.15 7.43
CA HIS A 78 3.12 20.87 6.14
C HIS A 78 2.71 21.89 5.08
N GLU A 79 1.43 22.24 4.96
CA GLU A 79 0.93 23.27 4.04
C GLU A 79 1.55 24.65 4.30
N ARG A 80 1.76 25.01 5.58
CA ARG A 80 2.43 26.27 5.93
C ARG A 80 3.89 26.30 5.48
N LEU A 81 4.60 25.18 5.59
CA LEU A 81 5.99 25.05 5.17
C LEU A 81 6.13 24.87 3.66
N PHE A 82 5.15 24.22 3.04
CA PHE A 82 5.15 23.87 1.62
C PHE A 82 3.76 24.09 1.00
N PRO A 83 3.40 25.36 0.71
CA PRO A 83 2.05 25.74 0.27
C PRO A 83 1.61 25.16 -1.07
N ARG A 84 2.49 24.45 -1.78
CA ARG A 84 2.23 23.82 -3.08
C ARG A 84 2.44 22.29 -3.09
N SER A 85 2.80 21.65 -1.98
CA SER A 85 3.04 20.21 -1.92
C SER A 85 2.09 19.48 -0.97
N ALA A 86 0.85 19.31 -1.39
CA ALA A 86 -0.11 18.41 -0.74
C ALA A 86 0.05 16.93 -1.17
N ARG A 87 1.19 16.59 -1.79
CA ARG A 87 1.43 15.27 -2.38
C ARG A 87 2.79 14.74 -1.95
N ALA A 88 2.84 13.45 -1.65
CA ALA A 88 4.08 12.70 -1.45
C ALA A 88 4.38 11.85 -2.69
N ARG A 89 5.66 11.72 -3.03
CA ARG A 89 6.09 10.72 -4.02
C ARG A 89 6.28 9.39 -3.32
N VAL A 90 5.57 8.37 -3.77
CA VAL A 90 5.77 6.98 -3.33
C VAL A 90 6.43 6.23 -4.46
N THR A 91 7.54 5.59 -4.14
CA THR A 91 8.35 4.78 -5.04
C THR A 91 8.28 3.34 -4.56
N VAL A 92 7.98 2.42 -5.47
CA VAL A 92 8.01 0.98 -5.23
C VAL A 92 9.19 0.41 -6.01
N GLU A 93 10.08 -0.24 -5.29
CA GLU A 93 11.27 -0.86 -5.85
C GLU A 93 11.26 -2.36 -5.56
N TRP A 94 11.70 -3.14 -6.54
CA TRP A 94 11.97 -4.56 -6.39
C TRP A 94 13.41 -4.76 -5.93
N LEU A 95 13.59 -5.49 -4.82
CA LEU A 95 14.90 -5.83 -4.28
C LEU A 95 15.26 -7.26 -4.67
N ARG A 96 16.33 -7.43 -5.45
CA ARG A 96 16.94 -8.73 -5.75
C ARG A 96 18.20 -8.92 -4.91
N VAL A 97 18.17 -9.91 -4.05
CA VAL A 97 19.36 -10.38 -3.32
C VAL A 97 20.06 -11.41 -4.20
N ARG A 98 21.30 -11.14 -4.60
CA ARG A 98 22.11 -12.08 -5.40
C ARG A 98 22.90 -13.02 -4.50
N ASN A 99 23.35 -14.14 -5.07
CA ASN A 99 24.18 -15.14 -4.38
C ASN A 99 25.54 -14.59 -3.90
N ASP A 100 26.00 -13.48 -4.49
CA ASP A 100 27.22 -12.76 -4.10
C ASP A 100 27.00 -11.78 -2.92
N GLY A 101 25.78 -11.72 -2.38
CA GLY A 101 25.39 -10.80 -1.30
C GLY A 101 25.13 -9.36 -1.76
N ALA A 102 25.30 -9.06 -3.05
CA ALA A 102 25.02 -7.72 -3.57
C ALA A 102 23.51 -7.53 -3.81
N ASN A 103 22.97 -6.50 -3.19
CA ASN A 103 21.59 -6.08 -3.38
C ASN A 103 21.46 -5.25 -4.66
N ARG A 104 20.54 -5.63 -5.54
CA ARG A 104 20.15 -4.82 -6.70
C ARG A 104 18.70 -4.41 -6.57
N THR A 105 18.44 -3.11 -6.60
CA THR A 105 17.08 -2.57 -6.67
C THR A 105 16.69 -2.28 -8.11
N SER A 106 15.40 -2.36 -8.42
CA SER A 106 14.83 -2.00 -9.72
C SER A 106 13.52 -1.24 -9.49
N LEU A 107 13.37 -0.08 -10.11
CA LEU A 107 12.16 0.73 -9.97
C LEU A 107 10.99 0.01 -10.64
N ILE A 108 9.88 -0.13 -9.92
CA ILE A 108 8.64 -0.75 -10.42
C ILE A 108 7.56 0.29 -10.66
N ASP A 109 7.34 1.19 -9.70
CA ASP A 109 6.38 2.30 -9.84
C ASP A 109 6.88 3.54 -9.08
N SER A 110 6.55 4.73 -9.58
CA SER A 110 6.78 5.99 -8.88
C SER A 110 5.68 6.98 -9.20
N ARG A 111 4.94 7.40 -8.17
CA ARG A 111 3.80 8.31 -8.37
C ARG A 111 3.55 9.24 -7.19
N LEU A 112 2.89 10.35 -7.49
CA LEU A 112 2.45 11.31 -6.48
C LEU A 112 1.10 10.88 -5.90
N VAL A 113 1.02 10.76 -4.58
CA VAL A 113 -0.20 10.45 -3.82
C VAL A 113 -0.56 11.64 -2.94
N SER A 114 -1.86 11.94 -2.87
CA SER A 114 -2.38 13.03 -2.03
C SER A 114 -2.21 12.71 -0.55
N LEU A 115 -1.70 13.68 0.22
CA LEU A 115 -1.58 13.58 1.68
C LEU A 115 -2.93 13.70 2.40
N HIS A 116 -3.95 14.25 1.73
CA HIS A 116 -5.29 14.45 2.30
C HIS A 116 -6.17 13.21 2.25
N GLU A 117 -5.79 12.22 1.45
CA GLU A 117 -6.54 10.99 1.28
C GLU A 117 -6.04 9.91 2.23
N SER A 118 -6.92 8.98 2.58
CA SER A 118 -6.55 7.71 3.21
C SER A 118 -7.16 6.57 2.43
N GLY A 119 -6.68 5.34 2.67
CA GLY A 119 -7.25 4.14 2.06
C GLY A 119 -6.26 3.34 1.22
N TRP A 120 -6.79 2.33 0.55
CA TRP A 120 -6.01 1.39 -0.25
C TRP A 120 -5.50 2.02 -1.55
N LYS A 121 -4.20 1.89 -1.79
CA LYS A 121 -3.50 2.29 -3.01
C LYS A 121 -2.94 1.03 -3.68
N ALA A 122 -3.21 0.85 -4.97
CA ALA A 122 -2.88 -0.34 -5.73
C ALA A 122 -1.76 -0.03 -6.74
N PHE A 123 -0.62 -0.70 -6.63
CA PHE A 123 0.56 -0.56 -7.47
C PHE A 123 0.67 -1.79 -8.36
N ASP A 124 0.85 -1.60 -9.67
CA ASP A 124 1.10 -2.72 -10.57
C ASP A 124 2.53 -3.22 -10.33
N VAL A 125 2.67 -4.50 -10.01
CA VAL A 125 3.96 -5.16 -9.76
C VAL A 125 4.12 -6.40 -10.62
N THR A 126 3.38 -6.48 -11.72
CA THR A 126 3.35 -7.66 -12.61
C THR A 126 4.74 -7.99 -13.13
N GLU A 127 5.51 -6.98 -13.57
CA GLU A 127 6.89 -7.19 -14.06
C GLU A 127 7.81 -7.76 -12.98
N ALA A 128 7.74 -7.23 -11.75
CA ALA A 128 8.55 -7.72 -10.63
C ALA A 128 8.25 -9.18 -10.30
N VAL A 129 6.97 -9.56 -10.27
CA VAL A 129 6.54 -10.93 -9.98
C VAL A 129 6.86 -11.87 -11.14
N SER A 130 6.78 -11.41 -12.39
CA SER A 130 7.21 -12.17 -13.56
C SER A 130 8.71 -12.47 -13.50
N LEU A 131 9.53 -11.51 -13.08
CA LEU A 131 10.98 -11.67 -12.92
C LEU A 131 11.35 -12.55 -11.72
N TRP A 132 10.48 -12.68 -10.72
CA TRP A 132 10.69 -13.60 -9.58
C TRP A 132 10.40 -15.06 -9.96
N GLN A 133 9.47 -15.30 -10.90
CA GLN A 133 9.11 -16.66 -11.35
C GLN A 133 10.20 -17.32 -12.22
N GLN A 134 11.12 -16.53 -12.78
CA GLN A 134 12.24 -16.97 -13.64
C GLN A 134 13.50 -17.29 -12.84
#